data_AF-A0A6N0KUB8-F1
#
_entry.id   AF-A0A6N0KUB8-F1
#
_cell.length_a   1.000
_cell.length_b   1.000
_cell.length_c   1.000
_cell.angle_alpha   90.00
_cell.angle_beta   90.00
_cell.angle_gamma   90.00
#
_symmetry.space_group_name_H-M   'P 1'
#
loop_
_entity.id
_entity.type
_entity.pdbx_description
1 polymer ?
#
loop_
_entity_poly.entity_id
_entity_poly.type
_entity_poly.pdbx_seq_one_letter_code
_entity_poly.pdbx_strand_id
1 'polypeptide(L)'
;MLIDGLNGAASRGCAAAHYALALIYRGDDLGEEAGSSYWYSLMEQGRELEGVQLEWATAYKERLLNAEREELHLKESARLGWADARLDIALECAQRAEHQGDFGQAEHWYKEAAGLGHVEAMRSLVWLAEDAGDVDSARHWNHQAALHGDIEAMRDLIDEDDRGNLFQNWVWVYLALHLGTDLRESTLRAYHEGGLYADQEYDDDQGGPLYVAGDEGVRLEALNAVDDARAREAAQALFNQISRS
;
A
#
# COMPACT_ATOMS: atom_id res chain seq x y z
N MET A 1 -25.46 15.86 15.69
CA MET A 1 -26.00 16.23 14.35
C MET A 1 -25.34 15.45 13.22
N LEU A 2 -24.00 15.42 13.09
CA LEU A 2 -23.32 14.57 12.09
C LEU A 2 -23.35 13.09 12.45
N ILE A 3 -22.83 12.72 13.63
CA ILE A 3 -22.79 11.32 14.12
C ILE A 3 -24.21 10.74 14.22
N ASP A 4 -25.19 11.48 14.74
CA ASP A 4 -26.58 11.00 14.81
C ASP A 4 -27.19 10.73 13.43
N GLY A 5 -26.87 11.57 12.43
CA GLY A 5 -27.30 11.40 11.05
C GLY A 5 -26.69 10.16 10.41
N LEU A 6 -25.38 9.97 10.61
CA LEU A 6 -24.66 8.78 10.17
C LEU A 6 -25.19 7.51 10.85
N ASN A 7 -25.43 7.54 12.17
CA ASN A 7 -26.03 6.44 12.91
C ASN A 7 -27.41 6.07 12.36
N GLY A 8 -28.24 7.07 12.03
CA GLY A 8 -29.53 6.82 11.40
C GLY A 8 -29.42 6.23 9.99
N ALA A 9 -28.40 6.61 9.20
CA ALA A 9 -28.14 6.02 7.89
C ALA A 9 -27.59 4.59 8.00
N ALA A 10 -26.66 4.36 8.92
CA ALA A 10 -26.12 3.05 9.27
C ALA A 10 -27.23 2.09 9.72
N SER A 11 -28.16 2.54 10.57
CA SER A 11 -29.30 1.72 11.00
C SER A 11 -30.26 1.33 9.87
N ARG A 12 -30.13 1.95 8.68
CA ARG A 12 -30.86 1.59 7.46
C ARG A 12 -30.03 0.73 6.49
N GLY A 13 -28.85 0.27 6.91
CA GLY A 13 -27.95 -0.58 6.11
C GLY A 13 -27.08 0.20 5.12
N CYS A 14 -26.79 1.48 5.37
CA CYS A 14 -25.90 2.26 4.50
C CYS A 14 -24.43 1.93 4.78
N ALA A 15 -23.78 1.21 3.87
CA ALA A 15 -22.38 0.79 4.02
C ALA A 15 -21.40 1.97 4.16
N ALA A 16 -21.59 3.03 3.37
CA ALA A 16 -20.79 4.26 3.44
C ALA A 16 -20.93 4.98 4.79
N ALA A 17 -22.13 4.94 5.40
CA ALA A 17 -22.34 5.54 6.72
C ALA A 17 -21.62 4.75 7.82
N HIS A 18 -21.64 3.41 7.72
CA HIS A 18 -20.80 2.57 8.58
C HIS A 18 -19.32 2.89 8.40
N TYR A 19 -18.81 3.00 7.17
CA TYR A 19 -17.39 3.31 6.94
C TYR A 19 -17.00 4.69 7.48
N ALA A 20 -17.83 5.72 7.24
CA ALA A 20 -17.60 7.05 7.78
C ALA A 20 -17.58 7.07 9.33
N LEU A 21 -18.45 6.29 9.98
CA LEU A 21 -18.43 6.14 11.43
C LEU A 21 -17.15 5.43 11.90
N ALA A 22 -16.69 4.40 11.19
CA ALA A 22 -15.43 3.73 11.50
C ALA A 22 -14.27 4.72 11.46
N LEU A 23 -14.14 5.52 10.40
CA LEU A 23 -13.11 6.55 10.29
C LEU A 23 -13.19 7.61 11.41
N ILE A 24 -14.41 8.04 11.78
CA ILE A 24 -14.61 8.99 12.89
C ILE A 24 -14.14 8.39 14.23
N TYR A 25 -14.43 7.11 14.48
CA TYR A 25 -14.04 6.47 15.74
C TYR A 25 -12.57 6.04 15.78
N ARG A 26 -11.97 5.71 14.62
CA ARG A 26 -10.52 5.54 14.45
C ARG A 26 -9.78 6.80 14.90
N GLY A 27 -10.31 7.96 14.53
CA GLY A 27 -9.77 9.28 14.87
C GLY A 27 -8.62 9.69 13.95
N ASP A 28 -8.27 10.99 13.99
CA ASP A 28 -7.00 11.48 13.45
C ASP A 28 -5.94 11.27 14.53
N ASP A 29 -4.81 10.66 14.19
CA ASP A 29 -3.68 10.31 15.06
C ASP A 29 -2.92 11.54 15.64
N LEU A 30 -3.59 12.69 15.81
CA LEU A 30 -3.02 13.98 16.19
C LEU A 30 -3.01 14.21 17.72
N GLY A 31 -2.90 13.17 18.53
CA GLY A 31 -2.90 13.31 19.99
C GLY A 31 -2.27 12.13 20.73
N GLU A 32 -0.95 12.02 20.70
CA GLU A 32 -0.17 10.92 21.30
C GLU A 32 -0.29 10.74 22.83
N GLU A 33 -0.96 11.61 23.59
CA GLU A 33 -0.82 11.59 25.07
C GLU A 33 -2.10 11.77 25.89
N ALA A 34 -3.27 11.29 25.45
CA ALA A 34 -4.51 11.59 26.18
C ALA A 34 -4.91 10.61 27.31
N GLY A 35 -4.39 9.37 27.40
CA GLY A 35 -4.95 8.37 28.33
C GLY A 35 -3.95 7.41 29.01
N SER A 36 -4.38 6.76 30.11
CA SER A 36 -3.57 5.78 30.85
C SER A 36 -4.33 4.50 31.21
N SER A 37 -3.84 3.36 30.72
CA SER A 37 -4.38 2.03 31.06
C SER A 37 -4.27 1.72 32.55
N TYR A 38 -3.22 2.23 33.21
CA TYR A 38 -3.00 2.06 34.64
C TYR A 38 -4.10 2.73 35.46
N TRP A 39 -4.36 4.02 35.23
CA TRP A 39 -5.42 4.74 35.96
C TRP A 39 -6.80 4.17 35.64
N TYR A 40 -7.04 3.80 34.37
CA TYR A 40 -8.25 3.09 33.98
C TYR A 40 -8.46 1.79 34.78
N SER A 41 -7.41 0.96 34.95
CA SER A 41 -7.51 -0.29 35.71
C SER A 41 -7.88 -0.08 37.19
N LEU A 42 -7.40 1.01 37.81
CA LEU A 42 -7.73 1.35 39.19
C LEU A 42 -9.16 1.88 39.32
N MET A 43 -9.63 2.65 38.34
CA MET A 43 -11.01 3.11 38.26
C MET A 43 -11.98 1.92 38.18
N GLU A 44 -11.68 0.90 37.36
CA GLU A 44 -12.49 -0.34 37.26
C GLU A 44 -12.50 -1.17 38.55
N GLN A 45 -11.43 -1.07 39.36
CA GLN A 45 -11.36 -1.69 40.69
C GLN A 45 -12.15 -0.91 41.77
N GLY A 46 -12.82 0.18 41.39
CA GLY A 46 -13.61 1.02 42.29
C GLY A 46 -12.81 2.04 43.08
N ARG A 47 -11.55 2.30 42.70
CA ARG A 47 -10.77 3.38 43.32
C ARG A 47 -11.31 4.73 42.89
N GLU A 48 -11.57 5.61 43.86
CA GLU A 48 -11.91 7.01 43.57
C GLU A 48 -10.68 7.73 42.98
N LEU A 49 -10.85 8.28 41.78
CA LEU A 49 -9.86 9.07 41.06
C LEU A 49 -10.36 10.50 40.89
N GLU A 50 -9.44 11.45 40.93
CA GLU A 50 -9.74 12.88 40.78
C GLU A 50 -8.68 13.58 39.91
N GLY A 51 -9.03 14.73 39.35
CA GLY A 51 -8.14 15.54 38.52
C GLY A 51 -7.56 14.75 37.34
N VAL A 52 -6.26 14.90 37.11
CA VAL A 52 -5.53 14.31 35.98
C VAL A 52 -5.65 12.77 35.93
N GLN A 53 -5.75 12.10 37.08
CA GLN A 53 -5.90 10.64 37.13
C GLN A 53 -7.24 10.20 36.53
N LEU A 54 -8.31 10.92 36.87
CA LEU A 54 -9.63 10.67 36.30
C LEU A 54 -9.66 11.02 34.82
N GLU A 55 -9.10 12.17 34.43
CA GLU A 55 -8.99 12.59 33.03
C GLU A 55 -8.31 11.51 32.18
N TRP A 56 -7.13 11.04 32.58
CA TRP A 56 -6.42 9.99 31.84
C TRP A 56 -7.12 8.63 31.84
N ALA A 57 -7.78 8.26 32.94
CA ALA A 57 -8.59 7.03 32.98
C ALA A 57 -9.79 7.11 32.03
N THR A 58 -10.48 8.26 32.00
CA THR A 58 -11.65 8.47 31.14
C THR A 58 -11.29 8.55 29.66
N ALA A 59 -10.21 9.23 29.32
CA ALA A 59 -9.71 9.29 27.95
C ALA A 59 -9.26 7.91 27.45
N TYR A 60 -8.61 7.10 28.30
CA TYR A 60 -8.29 5.71 27.95
C TYR A 60 -9.55 4.87 27.73
N LYS A 61 -10.56 5.01 28.61
CA LYS A 61 -11.86 4.34 28.47
C LYS A 61 -12.56 4.73 27.17
N GLU A 62 -12.57 6.02 26.83
CA GLU A 62 -13.18 6.52 25.60
C GLU A 62 -12.47 5.96 24.36
N ARG A 63 -11.14 5.90 24.38
CA ARG A 63 -10.35 5.28 23.31
C ARG A 63 -10.69 3.80 23.11
N LEU A 64 -10.86 3.04 24.20
CA LEU A 64 -11.30 1.64 24.10
C LEU A 64 -12.70 1.52 23.47
N LEU A 65 -13.64 2.36 23.93
CA LEU A 65 -15.00 2.36 23.37
C LEU A 65 -15.03 2.78 21.90
N ASN A 66 -14.17 3.71 21.49
CA ASN A 66 -14.06 4.12 20.10
C ASN A 66 -13.45 3.02 19.25
N ALA A 67 -12.42 2.31 19.71
CA ALA A 67 -11.88 1.14 19.01
C ALA A 67 -12.93 0.03 18.81
N GLU A 68 -13.76 -0.25 19.83
CA GLU A 68 -14.87 -1.22 19.70
C GLU A 68 -15.91 -0.77 18.66
N ARG A 69 -16.24 0.52 18.63
CA ARG A 69 -17.19 1.09 17.67
C ARG A 69 -16.63 1.10 16.26
N GLU A 70 -15.37 1.47 16.10
CA GLU A 70 -14.65 1.41 14.84
C GLU A 70 -14.71 0.00 14.28
N GLU A 71 -14.29 -1.01 15.04
CA GLU A 71 -14.28 -2.41 14.59
C GLU A 71 -15.67 -2.88 14.17
N LEU A 72 -16.71 -2.56 14.97
CA LEU A 72 -18.09 -2.90 14.65
C LEU A 72 -18.52 -2.26 13.32
N HIS A 73 -18.30 -0.96 13.17
CA HIS A 73 -18.73 -0.23 11.98
C HIS A 73 -17.94 -0.65 10.74
N LEU A 74 -16.63 -0.89 10.86
CA LEU A 74 -15.79 -1.35 9.76
C LEU A 74 -16.25 -2.73 9.27
N LYS A 75 -16.46 -3.68 10.18
CA LYS A 75 -16.97 -5.02 9.86
C LYS A 75 -18.34 -4.99 9.19
N GLU A 76 -19.26 -4.18 9.70
CA GLU A 76 -20.59 -4.07 9.13
C GLU A 76 -20.57 -3.40 7.74
N SER A 77 -19.73 -2.37 7.55
CA SER A 77 -19.51 -1.76 6.24
C SER A 77 -18.97 -2.76 5.22
N ALA A 78 -17.96 -3.54 5.61
CA ALA A 78 -17.38 -4.58 4.77
C ALA A 78 -18.39 -5.69 4.45
N ARG A 79 -19.21 -6.12 5.43
CA ARG A 79 -20.29 -7.09 5.25
C ARG A 79 -21.34 -6.61 4.24
N LEU A 80 -21.58 -5.31 4.19
CA LEU A 80 -22.47 -4.66 3.22
C LEU A 80 -21.80 -4.41 1.85
N GLY A 81 -20.53 -4.76 1.69
CA GLY A 81 -19.81 -4.72 0.41
C GLY A 81 -19.09 -3.41 0.11
N TRP A 82 -18.86 -2.54 1.10
CA TRP A 82 -18.06 -1.33 0.88
C TRP A 82 -16.59 -1.71 0.62
N ALA A 83 -16.04 -1.30 -0.53
CA ALA A 83 -14.73 -1.73 -0.99
C ALA A 83 -13.61 -1.29 -0.03
N ASP A 84 -13.58 -0.02 0.38
CA ASP A 84 -12.54 0.50 1.27
C ASP A 84 -12.52 -0.22 2.62
N ALA A 85 -13.70 -0.54 3.17
CA ALA A 85 -13.80 -1.24 4.44
C ALA A 85 -13.29 -2.69 4.34
N ARG A 86 -13.53 -3.34 3.20
CA ARG A 86 -12.98 -4.68 2.92
C ARG A 86 -11.48 -4.63 2.73
N LEU A 87 -10.97 -3.58 2.07
CA LEU A 87 -9.55 -3.36 1.87
C LEU A 87 -8.83 -3.14 3.21
N ASP A 88 -9.33 -2.23 4.06
CA ASP A 88 -8.80 -1.97 5.40
C ASP A 88 -8.68 -3.27 6.21
N ILE A 89 -9.76 -4.06 6.29
CA ILE A 89 -9.77 -5.34 7.01
C ILE A 89 -8.75 -6.33 6.41
N ALA A 90 -8.67 -6.42 5.08
CA ALA A 90 -7.75 -7.32 4.42
C ALA A 90 -6.29 -6.96 4.72
N LEU A 91 -5.94 -5.67 4.64
CA LEU A 91 -4.58 -5.21 4.93
C LEU A 91 -4.20 -5.41 6.40
N GLU A 92 -5.09 -5.06 7.34
CA GLU A 92 -4.85 -5.27 8.78
C GLU A 92 -4.63 -6.75 9.11
N CYS A 93 -5.44 -7.63 8.52
CA CYS A 93 -5.33 -9.07 8.73
C CYS A 93 -4.08 -9.66 8.05
N ALA A 94 -3.69 -9.17 6.88
CA ALA A 94 -2.47 -9.58 6.20
C ALA A 94 -1.22 -9.20 7.02
N GLN A 95 -1.11 -7.94 7.43
CA GLN A 95 0.02 -7.44 8.25
C GLN A 95 0.10 -8.18 9.58
N ARG A 96 -1.03 -8.42 10.24
CA ARG A 96 -1.06 -9.18 11.50
C ARG A 96 -0.58 -10.62 11.30
N ALA A 97 -0.98 -11.28 10.22
CA ALA A 97 -0.54 -12.64 9.92
C ALA A 97 0.96 -12.69 9.62
N GLU A 98 1.46 -11.74 8.84
CA GLU A 98 2.89 -11.59 8.53
C GLU A 98 3.72 -11.36 9.81
N HIS A 99 3.30 -10.45 10.69
CA HIS A 99 3.95 -10.23 11.99
C HIS A 99 3.98 -11.47 12.89
N GLN A 100 3.03 -12.39 12.71
CA GLN A 100 2.97 -13.67 13.43
C GLN A 100 3.74 -14.79 12.73
N GLY A 101 4.29 -14.53 11.54
CA GLY A 101 4.96 -15.51 10.68
C GLY A 101 4.00 -16.49 10.00
N ASP A 102 2.70 -16.21 9.97
CA ASP A 102 1.70 -17.03 9.27
C ASP A 102 1.54 -16.53 7.82
N PHE A 103 2.53 -16.85 6.99
CA PHE A 103 2.56 -16.42 5.59
C PHE A 103 1.42 -16.97 4.74
N GLY A 104 0.86 -18.13 5.07
CA GLY A 104 -0.30 -18.68 4.34
C GLY A 104 -1.56 -17.86 4.60
N GLN A 105 -1.77 -17.41 5.85
CA GLN A 105 -2.86 -16.51 6.17
C GLN A 105 -2.64 -15.10 5.61
N ALA A 106 -1.40 -14.61 5.59
CA ALA A 106 -1.03 -13.34 4.98
C ALA A 106 -1.33 -13.36 3.47
N GLU A 107 -0.89 -14.40 2.75
CA GLU A 107 -1.15 -14.59 1.32
C GLU A 107 -2.66 -14.56 1.01
N HIS A 108 -3.49 -15.23 1.82
CA HIS A 108 -4.94 -15.20 1.66
C HIS A 108 -5.49 -13.77 1.70
N TRP A 109 -5.09 -12.97 2.69
CA TRP A 109 -5.60 -11.61 2.85
C TRP A 109 -5.02 -10.63 1.84
N TYR A 110 -3.75 -10.78 1.45
CA TYR A 110 -3.19 -10.01 0.35
C TYR A 110 -3.90 -10.30 -0.97
N LYS A 111 -4.34 -11.53 -1.23
CA LYS A 111 -5.17 -11.84 -2.42
C LYS A 111 -6.52 -11.12 -2.40
N GLU A 112 -7.16 -11.00 -1.23
CA GLU A 112 -8.39 -10.21 -1.10
C GLU A 112 -8.15 -8.72 -1.38
N ALA A 113 -7.07 -8.14 -0.85
CA ALA A 113 -6.69 -6.75 -1.10
C ALA A 113 -6.30 -6.51 -2.57
N ALA A 114 -5.53 -7.43 -3.17
CA ALA A 114 -5.18 -7.39 -4.59
C ALA A 114 -6.43 -7.49 -5.49
N GLY A 115 -7.42 -8.30 -5.10
CA GLY A 115 -8.72 -8.36 -5.79
C GLY A 115 -9.52 -7.06 -5.77
N LEU A 116 -9.17 -6.11 -4.89
CA LEU A 116 -9.69 -4.75 -4.83
C LEU A 116 -8.78 -3.73 -5.54
N GLY A 117 -7.73 -4.19 -6.22
CA GLY A 117 -6.80 -3.36 -7.00
C GLY A 117 -5.65 -2.76 -6.20
N HIS A 118 -5.39 -3.25 -4.97
CA HIS A 118 -4.31 -2.71 -4.14
C HIS A 118 -2.94 -3.19 -4.61
N VAL A 119 -2.16 -2.28 -5.20
CA VAL A 119 -0.86 -2.57 -5.83
C VAL A 119 0.16 -3.12 -4.84
N GLU A 120 0.34 -2.49 -3.67
CA GLU A 120 1.31 -2.96 -2.68
C GLU A 120 0.97 -4.38 -2.17
N ALA A 121 -0.32 -4.75 -2.15
CA ALA A 121 -0.71 -6.12 -1.79
C ALA A 121 -0.29 -7.13 -2.87
N MET A 122 -0.34 -6.72 -4.14
CA MET A 122 0.20 -7.53 -5.25
C MET A 122 1.72 -7.69 -5.11
N ARG A 123 2.46 -6.63 -4.75
CA ARG A 123 3.91 -6.70 -4.49
C ARG A 123 4.25 -7.60 -3.30
N SER A 124 3.46 -7.55 -2.21
CA SER A 124 3.61 -8.51 -1.11
C SER A 124 3.40 -9.96 -1.57
N LEU A 125 2.47 -10.21 -2.51
CA LEU A 125 2.26 -11.55 -3.08
C LEU A 125 3.42 -11.99 -3.99
N VAL A 126 4.07 -11.07 -4.71
CA VAL A 126 5.32 -11.37 -5.43
C VAL A 126 6.38 -11.87 -4.46
N TRP A 127 6.64 -11.10 -3.40
CA TRP A 127 7.65 -11.46 -2.39
C TRP A 127 7.37 -12.81 -1.73
N LEU A 128 6.11 -13.05 -1.30
CA LEU A 128 5.71 -14.33 -0.70
C LEU A 128 5.91 -15.51 -1.67
N ALA A 129 5.60 -15.31 -2.95
CA ALA A 129 5.77 -16.34 -3.97
C ALA A 129 7.26 -16.61 -4.24
N GLU A 130 8.10 -15.59 -4.30
CA GLU A 130 9.55 -15.73 -4.45
C GLU A 130 10.20 -16.46 -3.27
N ASP A 131 9.83 -16.12 -2.03
CA ASP A 131 10.31 -16.82 -0.82
C ASP A 131 9.91 -18.30 -0.82
N ALA A 132 8.71 -18.60 -1.33
CA ALA A 132 8.23 -19.96 -1.53
C ALA A 132 8.84 -20.68 -2.76
N GLY A 133 9.59 -19.97 -3.61
CA GLY A 133 10.12 -20.47 -4.88
C GLY A 133 9.07 -20.72 -5.97
N ASP A 134 7.88 -20.13 -5.84
CA ASP A 134 6.79 -20.20 -6.81
C ASP A 134 6.91 -19.07 -7.85
N VAL A 135 7.80 -19.30 -8.83
CA VAL A 135 8.09 -18.36 -9.91
C VAL A 135 6.86 -18.01 -10.75
N ASP A 136 5.95 -18.96 -10.96
CA ASP A 136 4.75 -18.74 -11.78
C ASP A 136 3.79 -17.76 -11.07
N SER A 137 3.58 -17.92 -9.77
CA SER A 137 2.77 -17.01 -8.96
C SER A 137 3.42 -15.63 -8.82
N ALA A 138 4.74 -15.57 -8.60
CA ALA A 138 5.48 -14.30 -8.54
C ALA A 138 5.28 -13.50 -9.84
N ARG A 139 5.52 -14.14 -10.99
CA ARG A 139 5.32 -13.52 -12.30
C ARG A 139 3.87 -13.12 -12.57
N HIS A 140 2.90 -13.92 -12.12
CA HIS A 140 1.48 -13.58 -12.23
C HIS A 140 1.16 -12.28 -11.49
N TRP A 141 1.56 -12.16 -10.23
CA TRP A 141 1.29 -10.98 -9.41
C TRP A 141 2.08 -9.76 -9.87
N ASN A 142 3.31 -9.95 -10.36
CA ASN A 142 4.10 -8.86 -10.94
C ASN A 142 3.40 -8.30 -12.19
N HIS A 143 2.85 -9.18 -13.03
CA HIS A 143 2.01 -8.76 -14.16
C HIS A 143 0.74 -8.01 -13.74
N GLN A 144 0.06 -8.44 -12.67
CA GLN A 144 -1.10 -7.70 -12.15
C GLN A 144 -0.71 -6.32 -11.61
N ALA A 145 0.39 -6.21 -10.86
CA ALA A 145 0.88 -4.95 -10.35
C ALA A 145 1.18 -3.96 -11.49
N ALA A 146 1.87 -4.41 -12.55
CA ALA A 146 2.11 -3.60 -13.74
C ALA A 146 0.80 -3.14 -14.42
N LEU A 147 -0.20 -4.01 -14.54
CA LEU A 147 -1.51 -3.64 -15.10
C LEU A 147 -2.28 -2.64 -14.22
N HIS A 148 -1.94 -2.52 -12.94
CA HIS A 148 -2.48 -1.54 -11.99
C HIS A 148 -1.58 -0.31 -11.80
N GLY A 149 -0.55 -0.14 -12.63
CA GLY A 149 0.27 1.08 -12.69
C GLY A 149 1.56 1.02 -11.89
N ASP A 150 1.96 -0.14 -11.38
CA ASP A 150 3.25 -0.31 -10.73
C ASP A 150 4.39 -0.23 -11.75
N ILE A 151 5.20 0.81 -11.64
CA ILE A 151 6.31 1.12 -12.56
C ILE A 151 7.51 0.20 -12.30
N GLU A 152 7.72 -0.23 -11.05
CA GLU A 152 8.77 -1.16 -10.68
C GLU A 152 8.46 -2.55 -11.26
N ALA A 153 7.21 -3.01 -11.12
CA ALA A 153 6.74 -4.25 -11.73
C ALA A 153 6.87 -4.25 -13.26
N MET A 154 6.59 -3.11 -13.92
CA MET A 154 6.82 -2.95 -15.35
C MET A 154 8.29 -3.14 -15.73
N ARG A 155 9.22 -2.58 -14.93
CA ARG A 155 10.67 -2.74 -15.11
C ARG A 155 11.10 -4.18 -14.87
N ASP A 156 10.66 -4.80 -13.78
CA ASP A 156 10.96 -6.19 -13.45
C ASP A 156 10.55 -7.12 -14.60
N LEU A 157 9.36 -6.92 -15.18
CA LEU A 157 8.90 -7.70 -16.34
C LEU A 157 9.72 -7.46 -17.61
N ILE A 158 10.30 -6.27 -17.79
CA ILE A 158 11.20 -5.98 -18.91
C ILE A 158 12.54 -6.69 -18.69
N ASP A 159 13.06 -6.66 -17.47
CA ASP A 159 14.38 -7.20 -17.10
C ASP A 159 14.36 -8.74 -17.02
N GLU A 160 13.26 -9.35 -16.58
CA GLU A 160 13.02 -10.80 -16.63
C GLU A 160 12.94 -11.33 -18.08
N ASP A 161 12.42 -10.51 -19.00
CA ASP A 161 12.16 -10.95 -20.37
C ASP A 161 13.43 -10.93 -21.25
N ASP A 162 14.26 -11.95 -21.08
CA ASP A 162 15.57 -12.09 -21.73
C ASP A 162 15.53 -12.11 -23.28
N ARG A 163 14.33 -12.20 -23.91
CA ARG A 163 14.00 -11.92 -25.35
C ARG A 163 12.57 -12.33 -25.83
N GLY A 164 11.58 -12.50 -24.96
CA GLY A 164 10.31 -13.15 -25.31
C GLY A 164 9.26 -12.27 -25.99
N ASN A 165 9.20 -10.96 -25.75
CA ASN A 165 8.21 -10.10 -26.40
C ASN A 165 8.60 -8.60 -26.41
N LEU A 166 9.47 -8.22 -27.35
CA LEU A 166 9.87 -6.82 -27.57
C LEU A 166 8.68 -5.85 -27.69
N PHE A 167 7.57 -6.29 -28.29
CA PHE A 167 6.35 -5.49 -28.37
C PHE A 167 5.79 -5.17 -26.97
N GLN A 168 5.69 -6.18 -26.10
CA GLN A 168 5.19 -6.01 -24.73
C GLN A 168 6.11 -5.12 -23.90
N ASN A 169 7.43 -5.24 -24.05
CA ASN A 169 8.39 -4.40 -23.30
C ASN A 169 8.22 -2.92 -23.67
N TRP A 170 7.99 -2.61 -24.95
CA TRP A 170 7.65 -1.25 -25.37
C TRP A 170 6.28 -0.78 -24.88
N VAL A 171 5.29 -1.67 -24.76
CA VAL A 171 4.00 -1.33 -24.11
C VAL A 171 4.24 -0.87 -22.67
N TRP A 172 5.08 -1.58 -21.91
CA TRP A 172 5.43 -1.18 -20.55
C TRP A 172 6.18 0.15 -20.48
N VAL A 173 7.18 0.35 -21.34
CA VAL A 173 7.89 1.64 -21.43
C VAL A 173 6.93 2.80 -21.72
N TYR A 174 5.99 2.63 -22.65
CA TYR A 174 5.02 3.67 -22.96
C TYR A 174 3.97 3.86 -21.88
N LEU A 175 3.56 2.81 -21.18
CA LEU A 175 2.64 2.91 -20.07
C LEU A 175 3.27 3.68 -18.90
N ALA A 176 4.50 3.34 -18.51
CA ALA A 176 5.25 4.08 -17.50
C ALA A 176 5.40 5.57 -17.88
N LEU A 177 5.64 5.85 -19.16
CA LEU A 177 5.73 7.23 -19.67
C LEU A 177 4.40 7.99 -19.51
N HIS A 178 3.26 7.33 -19.77
CA HIS A 178 1.95 7.93 -19.53
C HIS A 178 1.68 8.18 -18.02
N LEU A 179 2.25 7.34 -17.15
CA LEU A 179 2.22 7.50 -15.69
C LEU A 179 3.26 8.52 -15.17
N GLY A 180 4.05 9.11 -16.07
CA GLY A 180 4.99 10.20 -15.76
C GLY A 180 6.43 9.79 -15.53
N THR A 181 6.79 8.52 -15.75
CA THR A 181 8.17 8.03 -15.61
C THR A 181 8.72 7.51 -16.93
N ASP A 182 9.82 8.10 -17.41
CA ASP A 182 10.52 7.58 -18.58
C ASP A 182 11.56 6.53 -18.17
N LEU A 183 11.20 5.26 -18.26
CA LEU A 183 12.08 4.13 -17.93
C LEU A 183 13.38 4.10 -18.75
N ARG A 184 13.47 4.84 -19.86
CA ARG A 184 14.66 4.89 -20.73
C ARG A 184 15.73 5.86 -20.20
N GLU A 185 15.33 6.78 -19.33
CA GLU A 185 16.25 7.67 -18.62
C GLU A 185 16.88 6.91 -17.45
N SER A 186 18.20 7.05 -17.30
CA SER A 186 18.89 6.47 -16.15
C SER A 186 18.77 7.41 -14.96
N THR A 187 18.46 6.83 -13.80
CA THR A 187 18.44 7.52 -12.51
C THR A 187 19.71 7.30 -11.71
N LEU A 188 20.72 6.61 -12.28
CA LEU A 188 21.99 6.33 -11.60
C LEU A 188 22.67 7.61 -11.13
N ARG A 189 23.05 7.60 -9.85
CA ARG A 189 23.84 8.63 -9.17
C ARG A 189 24.88 7.96 -8.30
N ALA A 190 26.03 8.61 -8.17
CA ALA A 190 27.06 8.19 -7.23
C ALA A 190 26.84 8.89 -5.89
N TYR A 191 27.06 8.19 -4.79
CA TYR A 191 26.92 8.69 -3.42
C TYR A 191 28.15 8.32 -2.59
N HIS A 192 28.47 9.12 -1.58
CA HIS A 192 29.58 8.81 -0.68
C HIS A 192 29.28 7.59 0.19
N GLU A 193 30.21 6.63 0.22
CA GLU A 193 30.10 5.42 1.03
C GLU A 193 30.63 5.69 2.45
N GLY A 194 29.73 6.05 3.36
CA GLY A 194 30.06 6.30 4.76
C GLY A 194 30.82 7.62 5.03
N GLY A 195 31.29 7.79 6.27
CA GLY A 195 31.97 9.00 6.70
C GLY A 195 31.03 10.20 6.95
N LEU A 196 31.60 11.41 6.93
CA LEU A 196 30.87 12.65 7.24
C LEU A 196 29.76 12.97 6.22
N TYR A 197 29.93 12.48 4.99
CA TYR A 197 29.07 12.77 3.85
C TYR A 197 28.26 11.56 3.39
N ALA A 198 28.15 10.53 4.23
CA ALA A 198 27.43 9.30 3.92
C ALA A 198 26.05 9.61 3.29
N ASP A 199 25.74 8.90 2.20
CA ASP A 199 24.49 8.98 1.45
C ASP A 199 24.21 10.32 0.75
N GLN A 200 25.15 11.25 0.76
CA GLN A 200 25.11 12.47 -0.07
C GLN A 200 25.63 12.18 -1.47
N GLU A 201 25.11 12.88 -2.47
CA GLU A 201 25.58 12.76 -3.86
C GLU A 201 27.09 13.05 -3.92
N TYR A 202 27.82 12.22 -4.66
CA TYR A 202 29.27 12.20 -4.64
C TYR A 202 29.86 13.49 -5.22
N ASP A 203 30.70 14.13 -4.43
CA ASP A 203 31.45 15.33 -4.78
C ASP A 203 32.95 14.99 -4.85
N ASP A 204 33.55 15.18 -6.03
CA ASP A 204 34.94 14.82 -6.27
C ASP A 204 35.92 15.72 -5.52
N ASP A 205 35.50 16.93 -5.10
CA ASP A 205 36.27 17.80 -4.22
C ASP A 205 36.42 17.23 -2.80
N GLN A 206 35.44 16.43 -2.33
CA GLN A 206 35.48 15.76 -1.03
C GLN A 206 36.25 14.44 -1.12
N GLY A 207 36.07 13.71 -2.23
CA GLY A 207 36.73 12.43 -2.49
C GLY A 207 36.27 11.30 -1.58
N GLY A 208 36.98 10.16 -1.66
CA GLY A 208 36.73 8.98 -0.82
C GLY A 208 35.98 7.85 -1.54
N PRO A 209 35.57 6.81 -0.81
CA PRO A 209 34.81 5.70 -1.38
C PRO A 209 33.39 6.16 -1.78
N LEU A 210 32.85 5.50 -2.81
CA LEU A 210 31.52 5.79 -3.34
C LEU A 210 30.78 4.50 -3.66
N TYR A 211 29.46 4.58 -3.66
CA TYR A 211 28.58 3.58 -4.25
C TYR A 211 27.66 4.24 -5.28
N VAL A 212 27.12 3.44 -6.21
CA VAL A 212 26.16 3.91 -7.22
C VAL A 212 24.79 3.35 -6.85
N ALA A 213 23.76 4.20 -6.90
CA ALA A 213 22.38 3.82 -6.67
C ALA A 213 21.45 4.43 -7.72
N GLY A 214 20.27 3.83 -7.89
CA GLY A 214 19.31 4.11 -8.95
C GLY A 214 19.31 3.03 -10.03
N ASP A 215 18.61 3.31 -11.13
CA ASP A 215 18.36 2.36 -12.19
C ASP A 215 19.04 2.77 -13.49
N GLU A 216 19.58 1.78 -14.20
CA GLU A 216 19.95 1.98 -15.58
C GLU A 216 18.69 2.23 -16.43
N GLY A 217 18.83 3.12 -17.41
CA GLY A 217 17.75 3.39 -18.36
C GLY A 217 17.54 2.17 -19.25
N VAL A 218 16.29 1.73 -19.40
CA VAL A 218 15.90 0.59 -20.24
C VAL A 218 16.40 0.79 -21.68
N ARG A 219 17.08 -0.23 -22.21
CA ARG A 219 17.63 -0.27 -23.58
C ARG A 219 17.01 -1.43 -24.36
N LEU A 220 16.10 -1.10 -25.26
CA LEU A 220 15.40 -2.08 -26.11
C LEU A 220 15.71 -1.83 -27.59
N GLU A 221 15.68 -2.89 -28.39
CA GLU A 221 15.68 -2.76 -29.86
C GLU A 221 14.44 -2.00 -30.33
N ALA A 222 14.56 -1.19 -31.39
CA ALA A 222 13.42 -0.43 -31.90
C ALA A 222 12.41 -1.34 -32.62
N LEU A 223 11.11 -1.10 -32.39
CA LEU A 223 10.06 -1.71 -33.19
C LEU A 223 10.00 -1.11 -34.60
N ASN A 224 9.40 -1.85 -35.54
CA ASN A 224 8.98 -1.25 -36.80
C ASN A 224 7.83 -0.24 -36.54
N ALA A 225 7.59 0.67 -37.49
CA ALA A 225 6.63 1.76 -37.30
C ALA A 225 5.19 1.30 -37.01
N VAL A 226 4.78 0.13 -37.54
CA VAL A 226 3.43 -0.40 -37.32
C VAL A 226 3.30 -0.94 -35.90
N ASP A 227 4.28 -1.72 -35.44
CA ASP A 227 4.27 -2.29 -34.09
C ASP A 227 4.51 -1.23 -33.02
N ASP A 228 5.33 -0.20 -33.29
CA ASP A 228 5.49 0.95 -32.39
C ASP A 228 4.17 1.68 -32.16
N ALA A 229 3.43 2.00 -33.24
CA ALA A 229 2.14 2.65 -33.14
C ALA A 229 1.13 1.79 -32.35
N ARG A 230 1.10 0.48 -32.60
CA ARG A 230 0.26 -0.48 -31.87
C ARG A 230 0.64 -0.58 -30.39
N ALA A 231 1.93 -0.54 -30.05
CA ALA A 231 2.40 -0.58 -28.67
C ALA A 231 1.95 0.68 -27.90
N ARG A 232 2.04 1.86 -28.53
CA ARG A 232 1.52 3.11 -27.96
C ARG A 232 0.01 3.09 -27.75
N GLU A 233 -0.74 2.57 -28.71
CA GLU A 233 -2.20 2.41 -28.57
C GLU A 233 -2.56 1.47 -27.41
N ALA A 234 -1.85 0.33 -27.28
CA ALA A 234 -2.05 -0.61 -26.19
C ALA A 234 -1.73 0.03 -24.82
N ALA A 235 -0.60 0.73 -24.71
CA ALA A 235 -0.22 1.45 -23.49
C ALA A 235 -1.26 2.53 -23.13
N GLN A 236 -1.75 3.29 -24.10
CA GLN A 236 -2.79 4.29 -23.90
C GLN A 236 -4.11 3.66 -23.42
N ALA A 237 -4.46 2.47 -23.92
CA ALA A 237 -5.63 1.74 -23.47
C ALA A 237 -5.51 1.29 -22.01
N LEU A 238 -4.34 0.77 -21.61
CA LEU A 238 -4.04 0.40 -20.22
C LEU A 238 -4.07 1.63 -19.29
N PHE A 239 -3.44 2.73 -19.68
CA PHE A 239 -3.46 3.98 -18.92
C PHE A 239 -4.89 4.49 -18.67
N ASN A 240 -5.76 4.40 -19.69
CA ASN A 240 -7.17 4.77 -19.57
C ASN A 240 -7.95 3.84 -18.64
N GLN A 241 -7.55 2.57 -18.50
CA GLN A 241 -8.17 1.64 -17.55
C GLN A 241 -7.76 2.00 -16.12
N ILE A 242 -6.46 2.19 -15.87
CA ILE A 242 -5.92 2.60 -14.57
C ILE A 242 -6.51 3.94 -14.12
N SER A 243 -6.68 4.90 -15.04
CA SER A 243 -7.24 6.22 -14.70
C SER A 243 -8.75 6.21 -14.38
N ARG A 244 -9.44 5.09 -14.56
CA ARG A 244 -10.90 4.95 -14.34
C ARG A 244 -11.25 4.07 -13.14
N SER A 245 -10.31 3.28 -12.65
CA SER A 245 -10.42 2.51 -11.40
C SER A 245 -10.25 3.43 -10.20
#